data_AF-A0A7G2JYI7-F1
#
_entry.id   AF-A0A7G2JYI7-F1
#
_cell.length_a   1.000
_cell.length_b   1.000
_cell.length_c   1.000
_cell.angle_alpha   90.00
_cell.angle_beta   90.00
_cell.angle_gamma   90.00
#
_symmetry.space_group_name_H-M   'P 1'
#
loop_
_entity.id
_entity.type
_entity.pdbx_description
1 polymer ?
#
loop_
_entity_poly.entity_id
_entity_poly.type
_entity_poly.pdbx_seq_one_letter_code
_entity_poly.pdbx_strand_id
1 'polypeptide(L)'
;FCNLRPATLYKGLEKFCPLRADIAAKGFDMVVVRELTGGIYFGQPKGREGDGVQTKAFDTEVYYKYEIERIARAAFEAAMKRNKKVTSVDKANVLQSSILWRETVIEMAKDYPEVTLEHIYIDNATMQ
;
A
#
# COMPACT_ATOMS: atom_id res chain seq x y z
N PHE A 1 13.06 4.49 -3.22
CA PHE A 1 11.64 4.75 -2.91
C PHE A 1 10.71 3.60 -3.31
N CYS A 2 10.84 3.01 -4.50
CA CYS A 2 9.91 1.97 -4.97
C CYS A 2 10.40 0.55 -4.61
N ASN A 3 9.57 -0.23 -3.90
CA ASN A 3 9.78 -1.65 -3.66
C ASN A 3 8.69 -2.47 -4.34
N LEU A 4 9.09 -3.42 -5.19
CA LEU A 4 8.18 -4.33 -5.89
C LEU A 4 8.29 -5.74 -5.32
N ARG A 5 7.16 -6.33 -4.92
CA ARG A 5 7.08 -7.71 -4.41
C ARG A 5 5.97 -8.47 -5.14
N PRO A 6 6.30 -9.18 -6.24
CA PRO A 6 5.32 -10.05 -6.89
C PRO A 6 4.99 -11.25 -5.99
N ALA A 7 3.71 -11.56 -5.86
CA ALA A 7 3.19 -12.72 -5.14
C ALA A 7 2.22 -13.46 -6.06
N THR A 8 2.57 -14.69 -6.40
CA THR A 8 1.80 -15.53 -7.32
C THR A 8 1.64 -16.93 -6.77
N LEU A 9 0.46 -17.50 -6.91
CA LEU A 9 0.24 -18.92 -6.72
C LEU A 9 0.49 -19.64 -8.04
N TYR A 10 1.61 -20.36 -8.12
CA TYR A 10 1.93 -21.13 -9.31
C TYR A 10 0.94 -22.29 -9.52
N LYS A 11 0.54 -22.48 -10.77
CA LYS A 11 -0.30 -23.60 -11.18
C LYS A 11 0.37 -24.93 -10.83
N GLY A 12 -0.35 -25.81 -10.15
CA GLY A 12 0.14 -27.10 -9.65
C GLY A 12 0.79 -27.05 -8.26
N LEU A 13 0.97 -25.85 -7.68
CA LEU A 13 1.49 -25.66 -6.32
C LEU A 13 0.38 -25.30 -5.31
N GLU A 14 -0.90 -25.50 -5.66
CA GLU A 14 -2.05 -25.10 -4.84
C GLU A 14 -2.03 -25.76 -3.45
N LYS A 15 -1.48 -26.98 -3.34
CA LYS A 15 -1.34 -27.71 -2.07
C LYS A 15 -0.42 -27.03 -1.04
N PHE A 16 0.44 -26.12 -1.49
CA PHE A 16 1.33 -25.34 -0.62
C PHE A 16 0.68 -24.02 -0.16
N CYS A 17 -0.44 -23.63 -0.79
CA CYS A 17 -1.21 -22.47 -0.36
C CYS A 17 -1.89 -22.79 0.98
N PRO A 18 -1.75 -21.92 2.00
CA PRO A 18 -2.40 -22.14 3.30
C PRO A 18 -3.90 -21.81 3.30
N LEU A 19 -4.45 -21.32 2.18
CA LEU A 19 -5.88 -21.03 2.05
C LEU A 19 -6.67 -22.32 1.78
N ARG A 20 -7.97 -22.29 2.06
CA ARG A 20 -8.88 -23.40 1.75
C ARG A 20 -8.82 -23.74 0.25
N ALA A 21 -8.96 -25.03 -0.09
CA ALA A 21 -8.71 -25.54 -1.43
C ALA A 21 -9.55 -24.86 -2.54
N ASP A 22 -10.80 -24.53 -2.28
CA ASP A 22 -11.69 -23.79 -3.20
C ASP A 22 -11.25 -22.34 -3.43
N ILE A 23 -10.55 -21.73 -2.46
CA ILE A 23 -9.95 -20.40 -2.61
C ILE A 23 -8.64 -20.53 -3.39
N ALA A 24 -7.77 -21.46 -3.02
CA ALA A 24 -6.50 -21.72 -3.71
C ALA A 24 -6.70 -22.07 -5.19
N ALA A 25 -7.75 -22.83 -5.52
CA ALA A 25 -8.11 -23.19 -6.90
C ALA A 25 -8.44 -21.99 -7.80
N LYS A 26 -8.83 -20.84 -7.24
CA LYS A 26 -9.05 -19.60 -8.01
C LYS A 26 -7.74 -18.96 -8.47
N GLY A 27 -6.64 -19.27 -7.79
CA GLY A 27 -5.34 -18.66 -8.02
C GLY A 27 -5.26 -17.20 -7.59
N PHE A 28 -4.05 -16.65 -7.55
CA PHE A 28 -3.81 -15.22 -7.45
C PHE A 28 -2.48 -14.86 -8.11
N ASP A 29 -2.42 -13.66 -8.67
CA ASP A 29 -1.20 -13.06 -9.21
C ASP A 29 -1.26 -11.55 -8.99
N MET A 30 -0.53 -11.08 -8.00
CA MET A 30 -0.48 -9.67 -7.62
C MET A 30 0.95 -9.19 -7.45
N VAL A 31 1.13 -7.87 -7.44
CA VAL A 31 2.39 -7.24 -7.08
C VAL A 31 2.12 -6.15 -6.05
N VAL A 32 2.81 -6.23 -4.91
CA VAL A 32 2.80 -5.15 -3.93
C VAL A 32 3.80 -4.09 -4.38
N VAL A 33 3.32 -2.87 -4.59
CA VAL A 33 4.14 -1.68 -4.88
C VAL A 33 4.18 -0.84 -3.61
N ARG A 34 5.31 -0.87 -2.91
CA ARG A 34 5.48 -0.28 -1.58
C ARG A 34 6.41 0.93 -1.62
N GLU A 35 5.99 2.04 -1.01
CA GLU A 35 6.88 3.15 -0.69
C GLU A 35 7.86 2.70 0.42
N LEU A 36 9.16 2.94 0.21
CA LEU A 36 10.25 2.37 1.00
C LEU A 36 11.15 3.41 1.67
N THR A 37 10.94 4.70 1.44
CA THR A 37 11.91 5.75 1.83
C THR A 37 11.30 6.92 2.62
N GLY A 38 10.00 6.90 2.88
CA GLY A 38 9.28 7.90 3.68
C GLY A 38 8.40 7.25 4.75
N GLY A 39 7.32 7.94 5.12
CA GLY A 39 6.38 7.48 6.14
C GLY A 39 7.00 7.36 7.53
N ILE A 40 6.31 6.62 8.40
CA ILE A 40 6.61 6.48 9.84
C ILE A 40 8.00 5.91 10.12
N TYR A 41 8.60 5.19 9.16
CA TYR A 41 9.93 4.61 9.35
C TYR A 41 11.01 5.68 9.40
N PHE A 42 10.87 6.74 8.60
CA PHE A 42 11.87 7.80 8.44
C PHE A 42 11.43 9.16 8.97
N GLY A 43 10.12 9.33 9.23
CA GLY A 43 9.55 10.58 9.71
C GLY A 43 10.15 11.07 11.02
N GLN A 44 10.22 12.39 11.13
CA GLN A 44 10.65 13.13 12.32
C GLN A 44 9.52 14.05 12.79
N PRO A 45 9.39 14.30 14.10
CA PRO A 45 10.25 13.80 15.17
C PRO A 45 9.99 12.31 15.48
N LYS A 46 11.04 11.60 15.91
CA LYS A 46 10.99 10.22 16.39
C LYS A 46 11.88 10.04 17.61
N GLY A 47 11.38 9.42 18.67
CA GLY A 47 12.16 9.24 19.89
C GLY A 47 11.33 8.83 21.11
N ARG A 48 11.90 9.10 22.27
CA ARG A 48 11.30 8.82 23.58
C ARG A 48 11.66 9.95 24.54
N GLU A 49 10.70 10.41 25.33
CA GLU A 49 10.88 11.49 26.30
C GLU A 49 10.07 11.27 27.58
N GLY A 50 10.41 12.03 28.62
CA GLY A 50 9.80 11.93 29.95
C GLY A 50 10.36 10.77 30.80
N ASP A 51 9.94 10.74 32.05
CA ASP A 51 10.39 9.81 33.08
C ASP A 51 9.20 9.19 33.87
N GLY A 52 9.48 8.09 34.58
CA GLY A 52 8.48 7.36 35.35
C GLY A 52 7.25 6.94 34.52
N VAL A 53 6.05 7.16 35.07
CA VAL A 53 4.77 6.84 34.41
C VAL A 53 4.44 7.77 33.23
N GLN A 54 5.17 8.87 33.06
CA GLN A 54 4.96 9.83 31.98
C GLN A 54 5.90 9.60 30.78
N THR A 55 6.79 8.60 30.84
CA THR A 55 7.62 8.23 29.70
C THR A 55 6.75 7.88 28.50
N LYS A 56 6.96 8.58 27.38
CA LYS A 56 6.27 8.33 26.10
C LYS A 56 7.28 8.12 24.98
N ALA A 57 6.88 7.40 23.95
CA ALA A 57 7.61 7.25 22.72
C ALA A 57 6.73 7.66 21.54
N PHE A 58 7.35 8.09 20.45
CA PHE A 58 6.63 8.59 19.29
C PHE A 58 7.42 8.35 18.00
N ASP A 59 6.67 8.15 16.94
CA ASP A 59 7.10 8.09 15.55
C ASP A 59 6.10 8.94 14.74
N THR A 60 6.56 9.54 13.64
CA THR A 60 5.72 10.45 12.83
C THR A 60 5.45 9.84 11.46
N GLU A 61 4.22 9.41 11.20
CA GLU A 61 3.75 9.05 9.86
C GLU A 61 3.56 10.32 9.02
N VAL A 62 4.55 10.66 8.20
CA VAL A 62 4.54 11.83 7.33
C VAL A 62 4.89 11.44 5.90
N TYR A 63 4.14 12.01 4.97
CA TYR A 63 4.43 11.96 3.55
C TYR A 63 4.32 13.36 2.97
N TYR A 64 5.25 13.67 2.06
CA TYR A 64 5.09 14.79 1.15
C TYR A 64 4.42 14.34 -0.13
N LYS A 65 3.65 15.23 -0.77
CA LYS A 65 2.91 14.92 -2.01
C LYS A 65 3.80 14.29 -3.09
N TYR A 66 5.01 14.81 -3.31
CA TYR A 66 5.94 14.28 -4.32
C TYR A 66 6.38 12.83 -4.06
N GLU A 67 6.38 12.38 -2.80
CA GLU A 67 6.72 11.00 -2.45
C GLU A 67 5.60 10.03 -2.84
N ILE A 68 4.37 10.47 -2.66
CA ILE A 68 3.16 9.74 -3.02
C ILE A 68 3.00 9.70 -4.54
N GLU A 69 3.23 10.83 -5.22
CA GLU A 69 3.15 10.91 -6.69
C GLU A 69 4.09 9.91 -7.38
N ARG A 70 5.37 9.85 -6.97
CA ARG A 70 6.35 8.95 -7.60
C ARG A 70 6.03 7.48 -7.39
N ILE A 71 5.51 7.09 -6.22
CA ILE A 71 5.15 5.68 -5.96
C ILE A 71 3.81 5.29 -6.60
N ALA A 72 2.84 6.22 -6.63
CA ALA A 72 1.58 6.04 -7.34
C ALA A 72 1.85 5.84 -8.84
N ARG A 73 2.70 6.68 -9.44
CA ARG A 73 3.11 6.54 -10.84
C ARG A 73 3.71 5.16 -11.12
N ALA A 74 4.64 4.69 -10.28
CA ALA A 74 5.20 3.35 -10.41
C ALA A 74 4.15 2.23 -10.33
N ALA A 75 3.13 2.39 -9.47
CA ALA A 75 2.02 1.44 -9.38
C ALA A 75 1.13 1.42 -10.63
N PHE A 76 0.79 2.60 -11.17
CA PHE A 76 0.01 2.71 -12.41
C PHE A 76 0.78 2.17 -13.62
N GLU A 77 2.07 2.47 -13.75
CA GLU A 77 2.93 1.91 -14.80
C GLU A 77 3.05 0.39 -14.71
N ALA A 78 3.12 -0.16 -13.50
CA ALA A 78 3.11 -1.60 -13.28
C ALA A 78 1.75 -2.22 -13.67
N ALA A 79 0.64 -1.55 -13.34
CA ALA A 79 -0.70 -2.00 -13.69
C ALA A 79 -0.94 -1.99 -15.21
N MET A 80 -0.41 -1.00 -15.94
CA MET A 80 -0.48 -0.94 -17.41
C MET A 80 0.17 -2.14 -18.10
N LYS A 81 1.19 -2.75 -17.48
CA LYS A 81 1.87 -3.97 -17.97
C LYS A 81 1.20 -5.27 -17.49
N ARG A 82 0.11 -5.16 -16.73
CA ARG A 82 -0.62 -6.25 -16.09
C ARG A 82 -2.12 -6.11 -16.39
N ASN A 83 -2.98 -6.43 -15.42
CA ASN A 83 -4.44 -6.42 -15.58
C ASN A 83 -5.09 -5.03 -15.45
N LYS A 84 -4.33 -3.93 -15.59
CA LYS A 84 -4.85 -2.55 -15.53
C LYS A 84 -5.75 -2.26 -14.32
N LYS A 85 -5.36 -2.76 -13.15
CA LYS A 85 -6.05 -2.53 -11.88
C LYS A 85 -5.04 -2.12 -10.79
N VAL A 86 -5.36 -1.06 -10.07
CA VAL A 86 -4.66 -0.61 -8.86
C VAL A 86 -5.68 -0.57 -7.72
N THR A 87 -5.36 -1.27 -6.63
CA THR A 87 -6.06 -1.11 -5.36
C THR A 87 -5.13 -0.38 -4.40
N SER A 88 -5.45 0.88 -4.10
CA SER A 88 -4.69 1.72 -3.17
C SER A 88 -5.15 1.46 -1.74
N VAL A 89 -4.22 1.13 -0.86
CA VAL A 89 -4.50 0.77 0.54
C VAL A 89 -4.13 1.92 1.46
N ASP A 90 -5.07 2.38 2.28
CA ASP A 90 -4.87 3.52 3.18
C ASP A 90 -5.66 3.36 4.51
N LYS A 91 -5.66 4.40 5.37
CA LYS A 91 -6.57 4.52 6.53
C LYS A 91 -7.20 5.91 6.56
N ALA A 92 -7.73 6.36 5.42
CA ALA A 92 -8.21 7.73 5.21
C ALA A 92 -9.44 8.12 6.06
N ASN A 93 -10.08 7.16 6.73
CA ASN A 93 -11.14 7.47 7.70
C ASN A 93 -10.60 8.06 9.02
N VAL A 94 -9.27 8.01 9.26
CA VAL A 94 -8.66 8.51 10.51
C VAL A 94 -7.38 9.31 10.26
N LEU A 95 -6.49 8.85 9.38
CA LEU A 95 -5.15 9.41 9.24
C LEU A 95 -5.08 10.53 8.20
N GLN A 96 -4.57 11.71 8.59
CA GLN A 96 -4.34 12.84 7.68
C GLN A 96 -3.37 12.49 6.55
N SER A 97 -2.30 11.74 6.85
CA SER A 97 -1.37 11.22 5.85
C SER A 97 -2.07 10.34 4.80
N SER A 98 -3.04 9.52 5.22
CA SER A 98 -3.83 8.68 4.33
C SER A 98 -4.88 9.46 3.52
N ILE A 99 -5.40 10.57 4.04
CA ILE A 99 -6.28 11.46 3.27
C ILE A 99 -5.49 12.07 2.10
N LEU A 100 -4.32 12.67 2.39
CA LEU A 100 -3.43 13.19 1.36
C LEU A 100 -2.98 12.11 0.36
N TRP A 101 -2.71 10.90 0.85
CA TRP A 101 -2.39 9.74 0.01
C TRP A 101 -3.51 9.44 -0.99
N ARG A 102 -4.74 9.32 -0.50
CA ARG A 102 -5.91 9.03 -1.33
C ARG A 102 -6.14 10.12 -2.37
N GLU A 103 -6.11 11.39 -1.98
CA GLU A 103 -6.27 12.53 -2.88
C GLU A 103 -5.23 12.53 -4.00
N THR A 104 -3.95 12.34 -3.64
CA THR A 104 -2.84 12.34 -4.60
C THR A 104 -2.93 11.15 -5.57
N VAL A 105 -3.34 9.98 -5.09
CA VAL A 105 -3.52 8.79 -5.95
C VAL A 105 -4.73 8.95 -6.89
N ILE A 106 -5.82 9.57 -6.43
CA ILE A 106 -6.98 9.90 -7.27
C ILE A 106 -6.58 10.91 -8.36
N GLU A 107 -5.75 11.90 -8.03
CA GLU A 107 -5.22 12.84 -9.01
C GLU A 107 -4.36 12.14 -10.06
N MET A 108 -3.42 11.27 -9.63
CA MET A 108 -2.58 10.48 -10.52
C MET A 108 -3.38 9.56 -11.46
N ALA A 109 -4.52 9.03 -11.01
CA ALA A 109 -5.36 8.16 -11.82
C ALA A 109 -5.87 8.81 -13.11
N LYS A 110 -5.98 10.15 -13.14
CA LYS A 110 -6.39 10.90 -14.32
C LYS A 110 -5.42 10.74 -15.49
N ASP A 111 -4.14 10.50 -15.21
CA ASP A 111 -3.11 10.24 -16.22
C ASP A 111 -3.20 8.81 -16.79
N TYR A 112 -3.96 7.91 -16.16
CA TYR A 112 -4.07 6.50 -16.51
C TYR A 112 -5.53 6.05 -16.65
N PRO A 113 -6.30 6.60 -17.61
CA PRO A 113 -7.74 6.36 -17.73
C PRO A 113 -8.10 4.89 -18.03
N GLU A 114 -7.15 4.09 -18.51
CA GLU A 114 -7.33 2.66 -18.77
C GLU A 114 -7.20 1.79 -17.52
N VAL A 115 -6.72 2.35 -16.40
CA VAL A 115 -6.48 1.62 -15.15
C VAL A 115 -7.64 1.83 -14.20
N THR A 116 -8.28 0.75 -13.77
CA THR A 116 -9.27 0.79 -12.68
C THR A 116 -8.57 1.08 -11.36
N LEU A 117 -8.97 2.16 -10.69
CA LEU A 117 -8.54 2.52 -9.34
C LEU A 117 -9.63 2.18 -8.32
N GLU A 118 -9.27 1.43 -7.29
CA GLU A 118 -10.07 1.19 -6.10
C GLU A 118 -9.31 1.64 -4.85
N HIS A 119 -10.05 2.01 -3.79
CA HIS A 119 -9.48 2.27 -2.47
C HIS A 119 -10.04 1.31 -1.43
N ILE A 120 -9.17 0.84 -0.54
CA ILE A 120 -9.56 -0.06 0.56
C ILE A 120 -8.79 0.33 1.82
N TYR A 121 -9.42 0.17 2.98
CA TYR A 121 -8.72 0.36 4.25
C TYR A 121 -7.82 -0.82 4.59
N ILE A 122 -6.69 -0.57 5.25
CA ILE A 122 -5.67 -1.59 5.56
C ILE A 122 -6.21 -2.80 6.35
N ASP A 123 -7.16 -2.59 7.25
CA ASP A 123 -7.84 -3.65 8.01
C ASP A 123 -8.72 -4.50 7.09
N ASN A 124 -9.49 -3.88 6.20
CA ASN A 124 -10.30 -4.63 5.23
C ASN A 124 -9.41 -5.36 4.20
N ALA A 125 -8.32 -4.74 3.74
CA ALA A 125 -7.35 -5.36 2.83
C ALA A 125 -6.68 -6.61 3.43
N THR A 126 -6.60 -6.71 4.75
CA THR A 126 -6.07 -7.89 5.45
C THR A 126 -7.05 -9.08 5.40
N MET A 127 -8.34 -8.80 5.16
CA MET A 127 -9.39 -9.82 5.14
C MET A 127 -9.77 -10.31 3.72
N GLN A 128 -9.56 -9.47 2.69
CA GLN A 128 -9.86 -9.82 1.29
C GLN A 128 -8.83 -10.81 0.73
#